data_AF-A0A9D1PRE4-F1
#
_entry.id   AF-A0A9D1PRE4-F1
#
_cell.length_a   1.000
_cell.length_b   1.000
_cell.length_c   1.000
_cell.angle_alpha   90.00
_cell.angle_beta   90.00
_cell.angle_gamma   90.00
#
_symmetry.space_group_name_H-M   'P 1'
#
loop_
_entity.id
_entity.type
_entity.pdbx_description
1 polymer ?
#
loop_
_entity_poly.entity_id
_entity_poly.type
_entity_poly.pdbx_seq_one_letter_code
_entity_poly.pdbx_strand_id
1 'polypeptide(L)'
;MQNKGEEQNKTEVEALPAEKEEAAPQKKRSEKPSKRLERIERRAHQALIEETLEALEDYKRCQNIFNFVSDFKLVDASIYDIQRTMSRYEYLIAELKRMNSGSADKPKMLRAVE
;
A
#
# COMPACT_ATOMS: atom_id res chain seq x y z
N MET A 1 -22.82 33.50 -70.42
CA MET A 1 -22.23 32.41 -69.60
C MET A 1 -23.39 31.47 -69.29
N GLN A 2 -23.53 30.26 -69.86
CA GLN A 2 -22.64 29.08 -69.77
C GLN A 2 -22.34 28.74 -68.30
N ASN A 3 -22.61 27.55 -67.74
CA ASN A 3 -23.03 26.23 -68.28
C ASN A 3 -24.00 25.53 -67.27
N LYS A 4 -24.91 24.61 -67.68
CA LYS A 4 -24.76 23.12 -67.72
C LYS A 4 -23.93 22.51 -66.57
N GLY A 5 -24.28 21.37 -65.95
CA GLY A 5 -25.36 20.39 -66.14
C GLY A 5 -25.57 19.60 -64.83
N GLU A 6 -26.57 18.74 -64.67
CA GLU A 6 -26.57 17.32 -65.08
C GLU A 6 -25.48 16.48 -64.37
N GLU A 7 -25.71 15.28 -63.83
CA GLU A 7 -26.91 14.44 -63.68
C GLU A 7 -26.57 13.21 -62.81
N GLN A 8 -27.54 12.65 -62.07
CA GLN A 8 -27.69 11.19 -61.83
C GLN A 8 -26.47 10.42 -61.22
N ASN A 9 -26.41 9.08 -61.02
CA ASN A 9 -27.37 8.02 -60.64
C ASN A 9 -26.54 7.03 -59.76
N LYS A 10 -27.02 6.51 -58.61
CA LYS A 10 -27.79 5.25 -58.44
C LYS A 10 -26.93 3.96 -58.38
N THR A 11 -27.33 3.04 -57.49
CA THR A 11 -27.03 1.57 -57.46
C THR A 11 -25.57 1.16 -57.20
N GLU A 12 -25.27 0.43 -56.11
CA GLU A 12 -25.00 -1.05 -56.00
C GLU A 12 -23.58 -1.23 -55.41
N VAL A 13 -23.14 -2.30 -54.72
CA VAL A 13 -23.68 -3.61 -54.29
C VAL A 13 -23.31 -3.84 -52.79
N GLU A 14 -24.03 -4.59 -51.94
CA GLU A 14 -23.98 -6.06 -51.67
C GLU A 14 -22.63 -6.63 -51.11
N ALA A 15 -22.75 -7.67 -50.27
CA ALA A 15 -21.72 -8.61 -49.77
C ALA A 15 -20.90 -8.29 -48.48
N LEU A 16 -21.30 -8.94 -47.38
CA LEU A 16 -20.40 -9.59 -46.40
C LEU A 16 -19.66 -10.76 -47.12
N PRO A 17 -18.40 -11.16 -46.79
CA PRO A 17 -18.10 -11.75 -45.47
C PRO A 17 -16.60 -11.66 -45.01
N ALA A 18 -16.27 -12.45 -43.97
CA ALA A 18 -14.99 -13.13 -43.68
C ALA A 18 -14.42 -12.88 -42.27
N GLU A 19 -14.15 -13.97 -41.57
CA GLU A 19 -13.65 -14.04 -40.20
C GLU A 19 -12.16 -13.71 -40.10
N LYS A 20 -11.76 -13.22 -38.92
CA LYS A 20 -10.48 -13.42 -38.21
C LYS A 20 -10.59 -12.67 -36.87
N GLU A 21 -10.07 -13.09 -35.72
CA GLU A 21 -9.37 -14.27 -35.23
C GLU A 21 -9.09 -13.94 -33.75
N GLU A 22 -9.26 -14.91 -32.86
CA GLU A 22 -8.81 -14.91 -31.45
C GLU A 22 -8.54 -13.56 -30.71
N ALA A 23 -9.54 -13.06 -29.99
CA ALA A 23 -9.27 -12.32 -28.74
C ALA A 23 -8.83 -13.31 -27.64
N ALA A 24 -7.61 -13.85 -27.77
CA ALA A 24 -7.06 -14.88 -26.88
C ALA A 24 -7.15 -14.44 -25.39
N PRO A 25 -7.49 -15.36 -24.47
CA PRO A 25 -7.89 -15.00 -23.12
C PRO A 25 -6.75 -14.33 -22.34
N GLN A 26 -7.09 -13.33 -21.54
CA GLN A 26 -6.17 -12.61 -20.67
C GLN A 26 -5.30 -13.59 -19.88
N LYS A 27 -4.02 -13.67 -20.26
CA LYS A 27 -3.03 -14.53 -19.61
C LYS A 27 -2.73 -13.91 -18.23
N LYS A 28 -3.58 -14.21 -17.24
CA LYS A 28 -3.33 -13.98 -15.81
C LYS A 28 -2.05 -14.73 -15.45
N ARG A 29 -0.90 -14.08 -15.68
CA ARG A 29 0.42 -14.57 -15.28
C ARG A 29 0.38 -14.68 -13.77
N SER A 30 0.17 -15.89 -13.26
CA SER A 30 0.35 -16.22 -11.85
C SER A 30 1.76 -15.79 -11.46
N GLU A 31 1.87 -14.72 -10.66
CA GLU A 31 3.15 -14.32 -10.10
C GLU A 31 3.77 -15.53 -9.39
N LYS A 32 5.01 -15.88 -9.74
CA LYS A 32 5.73 -16.96 -9.05
C LYS A 32 5.71 -16.65 -7.54
N PRO A 33 5.40 -17.61 -6.66
CA PRO A 33 5.08 -17.35 -5.26
C PRO A 33 6.14 -16.51 -4.52
N SER A 34 7.42 -16.68 -4.84
CA SER A 34 8.54 -15.84 -4.35
C SER A 34 8.31 -14.34 -4.55
N LYS A 35 7.93 -13.91 -5.77
CA LYS A 35 7.72 -12.48 -6.08
C LYS A 35 6.54 -11.87 -5.32
N ARG A 36 5.52 -12.69 -5.03
CA ARG A 36 4.37 -12.29 -4.21
C ARG A 36 4.77 -12.14 -2.74
N LEU A 37 5.59 -13.05 -2.21
CA LEU A 37 6.15 -12.97 -0.86
C LEU A 37 7.04 -11.72 -0.68
N GLU A 38 8.02 -11.50 -1.55
CA GLU A 38 8.90 -10.31 -1.55
C GLU A 38 8.13 -8.97 -1.62
N ARG A 39 6.94 -8.97 -2.22
CA ARG A 39 6.07 -7.79 -2.31
C ARG A 39 5.25 -7.58 -1.03
N ILE A 40 4.86 -8.66 -0.36
CA ILE A 40 4.18 -8.62 0.95
C ILE A 40 5.17 -8.17 2.03
N GLU A 41 6.37 -8.76 2.07
CA GLU A 41 7.43 -8.39 3.03
C GLU A 41 7.82 -6.90 2.91
N ARG A 42 8.03 -6.39 1.68
CA ARG A 42 8.28 -4.96 1.46
C ARG A 42 7.15 -4.05 1.93
N ARG A 43 5.89 -4.46 1.77
CA ARG A 43 4.73 -3.68 2.25
C ARG A 43 4.64 -3.70 3.77
N ALA A 44 4.87 -4.84 4.41
CA ALA A 44 4.89 -4.95 5.87
C ALA A 44 6.02 -4.10 6.48
N HIS A 45 7.22 -4.13 5.89
CA HIS A 45 8.33 -3.28 6.31
C HIS A 45 8.03 -1.79 6.14
N GLN A 46 7.43 -1.38 5.01
CA GLN A 46 7.03 0.01 4.79
C GLN A 46 5.97 0.47 5.81
N ALA A 47 4.95 -0.35 6.07
CA ALA A 47 3.93 -0.05 7.08
C ALA A 47 4.53 0.08 8.50
N LEU A 48 5.51 -0.75 8.84
CA LEU A 48 6.23 -0.67 10.11
C LEU A 48 7.06 0.62 10.23
N ILE A 49 7.67 1.11 9.14
CA ILE A 49 8.32 2.43 9.12
C ILE A 49 7.31 3.53 9.37
N GLU A 50 6.17 3.50 8.66
CA GLU A 50 5.11 4.50 8.79
C GLU A 50 4.55 4.56 10.22
N GLU A 51 4.26 3.41 10.83
CA GLU A 51 3.82 3.32 12.23
C GLU A 51 4.89 3.83 13.21
N THR A 52 6.18 3.56 12.94
CA THR A 52 7.28 4.05 13.79
C THR A 52 7.37 5.59 13.74
N LEU A 53 7.13 6.19 12.59
CA LEU A 53 7.12 7.65 12.42
C LEU A 53 5.90 8.28 13.11
N GLU A 54 4.72 7.66 13.00
CA GLU A 54 3.51 8.08 13.74
C GLU A 54 3.75 8.04 15.25
N ALA A 55 4.27 6.93 15.79
CA ALA A 55 4.56 6.79 17.22
C ALA A 55 5.61 7.82 17.72
N LEU A 56 6.58 8.19 16.88
CA LEU A 56 7.53 9.26 17.19
C LEU A 56 6.87 10.65 17.21
N GLU A 57 5.90 10.91 16.33
CA GLU A 57 5.15 12.16 16.34
C GLU A 57 4.24 12.25 17.57
N ASP A 58 3.52 11.17 17.90
CA ASP A 58 2.70 11.09 19.12
C ASP A 58 3.54 11.33 20.38
N TYR A 59 4.70 10.69 20.51
CA TYR A 59 5.62 10.90 21.63
C TYR A 59 6.05 12.36 21.75
N LYS A 60 6.48 12.99 20.65
CA LYS A 60 6.82 14.42 20.63
C LYS A 60 5.62 15.31 20.97
N ARG A 61 4.42 14.93 20.53
CA ARG A 61 3.16 15.65 20.83
C ARG A 61 2.86 15.61 22.33
N CYS A 62 2.98 14.44 22.97
CA CYS A 62 2.82 14.28 24.42
C CYS A 62 3.87 15.08 25.20
N GLN A 63 5.14 15.06 24.80
CA GLN A 63 6.20 15.90 25.40
C GLN A 63 5.89 17.40 25.26
N ASN A 64 5.44 17.84 24.08
CA ASN A 64 5.07 19.23 23.85
C ASN A 64 3.87 19.65 24.71
N ILE A 65 2.84 18.81 24.84
CA ILE A 65 1.67 19.07 25.69
C ILE A 65 2.11 19.22 27.16
N PHE A 66 2.97 18.33 27.65
CA PHE A 66 3.46 18.35 29.04
C PHE A 66 4.14 19.67 29.42
N ASN A 67 4.86 20.30 28.50
CA ASN A 67 5.48 21.62 28.72
C ASN A 67 4.47 22.75 29.01
N PHE A 68 3.18 22.54 28.70
CA PHE A 68 2.09 23.49 28.96
C PHE A 68 1.13 23.02 30.09
N VAL A 69 1.39 21.87 30.72
CA VAL A 69 0.58 21.37 31.84
C VAL A 69 0.85 22.21 33.09
N SER A 70 -0.18 22.95 33.51
CA SER A 70 -0.16 23.79 34.72
C SER A 70 -1.03 23.24 35.86
N ASP A 71 -2.03 22.38 35.56
CA ASP A 71 -2.80 21.68 36.57
C ASP A 71 -2.02 20.45 37.06
N PHE A 72 -1.66 20.45 38.35
CA PHE A 72 -0.99 19.34 39.01
C PHE A 72 -1.74 18.02 38.87
N LYS A 73 -3.07 18.03 38.78
CA LYS A 73 -3.90 16.82 38.60
C LYS A 73 -3.75 16.17 37.22
N LEU A 74 -3.23 16.90 36.23
CA LEU A 74 -3.00 16.41 34.88
C LEU A 74 -1.55 15.95 34.65
N VAL A 75 -0.65 16.18 35.62
CA VAL A 75 0.77 15.80 35.53
C VAL A 75 0.92 14.29 35.39
N ASP A 76 0.30 13.50 36.28
CA ASP A 76 0.40 12.03 36.27
C ASP A 76 -0.18 11.42 34.98
N ALA A 77 -1.31 11.94 34.50
CA ALA A 77 -1.92 11.52 33.25
C ALA A 77 -1.01 11.82 32.04
N SER A 78 -0.40 13.01 32.02
CA SER A 78 0.51 13.42 30.94
C SER A 78 1.83 12.65 30.97
N ILE A 79 2.35 12.30 32.15
CA ILE A 79 3.51 11.41 32.32
C ILE A 79 3.17 10.00 31.78
N TYR A 80 1.98 9.48 32.10
CA TYR A 80 1.51 8.19 31.58
C TYR A 80 1.43 8.18 30.05
N ASP A 81 0.89 9.22 29.42
CA ASP A 81 0.80 9.32 27.96
C ASP A 81 2.19 9.43 27.29
N ILE A 82 3.13 10.16 27.90
CA ILE A 82 4.55 10.18 27.47
C ILE A 82 5.16 8.78 27.55
N GLN A 83 5.03 8.09 28.68
CA GLN A 83 5.59 6.75 28.87
C GLN A 83 4.99 5.74 27.87
N ARG A 84 3.67 5.78 27.68
CA ARG A 84 2.94 4.90 26.76
C ARG A 84 3.38 5.10 25.31
N THR A 85 3.50 6.35 24.85
CA THR A 85 3.93 6.66 23.48
C THR A 85 5.40 6.35 23.26
N MET A 86 6.26 6.63 24.25
CA MET A 86 7.68 6.24 24.25
C MET A 86 7.85 4.72 24.09
N SER A 87 7.19 3.92 24.93
CA SER A 87 7.29 2.46 24.85
C SER A 87 6.76 1.88 23.53
N ARG A 88 5.71 2.47 22.92
CA ARG A 88 5.27 2.10 21.55
C ARG A 88 6.38 2.36 20.53
N TYR A 89 6.97 3.56 20.56
CA TYR A 89 8.06 3.93 19.65
C TYR A 89 9.30 3.03 19.80
N GLU A 90 9.73 2.76 21.03
CA GLU A 90 10.88 1.89 21.32
C GLU A 90 10.67 0.45 20.82
N TYR A 91 9.45 -0.09 21.01
CA TYR A 91 9.08 -1.41 20.50
C TYR A 91 9.17 -1.48 18.97
N LEU A 92 8.60 -0.50 18.26
CA LEU A 92 8.61 -0.46 16.80
C LEU A 92 10.03 -0.28 16.23
N ILE A 93 10.88 0.52 16.87
CA ILE A 93 12.32 0.63 16.57
C ILE A 93 13.03 -0.72 16.78
N ALA A 94 12.67 -1.49 17.80
CA ALA A 94 13.23 -2.82 18.03
C ALA A 94 12.79 -3.82 16.95
N GLU A 95 11.54 -3.76 16.46
CA GLU A 95 11.08 -4.56 15.31
C GLU A 95 11.81 -4.19 14.01
N LEU A 96 11.96 -2.89 13.70
CA LEU A 96 12.72 -2.45 12.53
C LEU A 96 14.18 -2.94 12.58
N LYS A 97 14.79 -2.92 13.77
CA LYS A 97 16.14 -3.47 13.97
C LYS A 97 16.17 -4.98 13.73
N ARG A 98 15.19 -5.75 14.25
CA ARG A 98 15.05 -7.20 13.99
C ARG A 98 14.93 -7.52 12.50
N MET A 99 14.12 -6.76 11.76
CA MET A 99 13.96 -6.94 10.31
C MET A 99 15.26 -6.64 9.55
N ASN A 100 15.95 -5.54 9.89
CA ASN A 100 17.19 -5.14 9.21
C ASN A 100 18.42 -5.97 9.58
N SER A 101 18.50 -6.52 10.80
CA SER A 101 19.66 -7.34 11.22
C SER A 101 19.66 -8.76 10.64
N GLY A 102 18.60 -9.17 9.95
CA GLY A 102 18.48 -10.52 9.37
C GLY A 102 18.56 -11.66 10.39
N SER A 103 18.40 -11.35 11.69
CA SER A 103 18.77 -12.25 12.77
C SER A 103 17.70 -13.31 13.04
N ALA A 104 17.91 -14.48 12.42
CA ALA A 104 17.61 -15.86 12.84
C ALA A 104 16.21 -16.24 13.40
N ASP A 105 15.57 -15.43 14.24
CA ASP A 105 14.24 -15.68 14.79
C ASP A 105 13.15 -15.06 13.92
N LYS A 106 12.91 -15.69 12.77
CA LYS A 106 11.59 -15.54 12.13
C LYS A 106 10.56 -16.18 13.08
N PRO A 107 9.54 -15.45 13.57
CA PRO A 107 8.51 -16.08 14.40
C PRO A 107 7.88 -17.23 13.62
N LYS A 108 7.79 -18.40 14.27
CA LYS A 108 7.16 -19.60 13.69
C LYS A 108 5.66 -19.37 13.56
N MET A 109 5.25 -18.64 12.53
CA MET A 109 3.86 -18.49 12.10
C MET A 109 3.34 -19.83 11.59
N LEU A 110 2.92 -20.65 12.55
CA LEU A 110 1.90 -21.70 12.47
C LEU A 110 1.88 -22.50 11.16
N ARG A 111 2.78 -23.50 11.08
CA ARG A 111 2.39 -24.77 10.43
C ARG A 111 1.41 -25.45 11.38
N ALA A 112 0.11 -25.30 11.10
CA ALA A 112 -0.96 -26.05 11.75
C ALA A 112 -1.95 -26.50 10.66
N VAL A 113 -1.52 -27.50 9.88
CA VAL A 113 -2.39 -28.32 9.02
C VAL A 113 -1.82 -29.74 9.05
N GLU A 114 -2.34 -30.55 9.96
CA GLU A 114 -2.41 -32.02 9.91
C GLU A 114 -3.86 -32.40 10.27
#